data_AF-A0A1H3SKA0-F1
#
_entry.id   AF-A0A1H3SKA0-F1
#
_cell.length_a   1.000
_cell.length_b   1.000
_cell.length_c   1.000
_cell.angle_alpha   90.00
_cell.angle_beta   90.00
_cell.angle_gamma   90.00
#
_symmetry.space_group_name_H-M   'P 1'
#
loop_
_entity.id
_entity.type
_entity.pdbx_description
1 polymer ?
#
loop_
_entity_poly.entity_id
_entity_poly.type
_entity_poly.pdbx_seq_one_letter_code
_entity_poly.pdbx_strand_id
1 'polypeptide(L)'
;MSKSYLNKVELKDGQVILFHRQHAKRPIYHMRIHVRGMQDVYGNKVTYVQESTGETDLEEAKRYALDKYDDLRLRAKKKEPVKQLTFEDLYVIWWADKRQRLEALQHAKGRNGISQRVTWYEKHAQRYWLPYFGSMKLDEMTHAFVQGYWNWRMTYWARADETERKRHANHALQPAKKAWTWSRALCVRYLAGRTA
;
A
#
# COMPACT_ATOMS: atom_id res chain seq x y z
N MET A 1 -28.23 -17.94 -9.58
CA MET A 1 -28.42 -17.61 -8.15
C MET A 1 -28.29 -16.10 -7.96
N SER A 2 -29.40 -15.36 -8.08
CA SER A 2 -29.43 -13.92 -7.85
C SER A 2 -29.17 -13.66 -6.36
N LYS A 3 -28.08 -12.95 -6.03
CA LYS A 3 -27.80 -12.50 -4.66
C LYS A 3 -28.89 -11.48 -4.28
N SER A 4 -29.94 -11.91 -3.58
CA SER A 4 -30.98 -11.00 -3.11
C SER A 4 -30.41 -10.13 -1.99
N TYR A 5 -30.18 -8.86 -2.28
CA TYR A 5 -29.74 -7.90 -1.28
C TYR A 5 -30.91 -7.59 -0.33
N LEU A 6 -30.70 -7.69 0.98
CA LEU A 6 -31.70 -7.26 1.96
C LEU A 6 -31.65 -5.73 2.07
N ASN A 7 -32.82 -5.05 2.06
CA ASN A 7 -32.94 -3.59 2.16
C ASN A 7 -32.01 -2.84 1.18
N LYS A 8 -32.18 -3.13 -0.12
CA LYS A 8 -31.44 -2.48 -1.19
C LYS A 8 -31.95 -1.05 -1.39
N VAL A 9 -31.07 -0.07 -1.26
CA VAL A 9 -31.35 1.34 -1.56
C VAL A 9 -30.41 1.79 -2.67
N GLU A 10 -30.96 2.33 -3.75
CA GLU A 10 -30.20 2.87 -4.88
C GLU A 10 -30.20 4.39 -4.85
N LEU A 11 -29.04 4.99 -5.13
CA LEU A 11 -28.84 6.43 -5.23
C LEU A 11 -28.07 6.75 -6.52
N LYS A 12 -28.22 7.98 -7.04
CA LYS A 12 -27.52 8.48 -8.24
C LYS A 12 -27.64 7.52 -9.43
N ASP A 13 -28.87 7.16 -9.80
CA ASP A 13 -29.18 6.30 -10.95
C ASP A 13 -28.49 4.92 -10.90
N GLY A 14 -28.41 4.34 -9.70
CA GLY A 14 -27.82 3.01 -9.48
C GLY A 14 -26.29 3.00 -9.39
N GLN A 15 -25.65 4.17 -9.39
CA GLN A 15 -24.19 4.30 -9.20
C GLN A 15 -23.77 4.02 -7.75
N VAL A 16 -24.65 4.28 -6.79
CA VAL A 16 -24.43 3.95 -5.38
C VAL A 16 -25.55 3.03 -4.92
N ILE A 17 -25.19 1.88 -4.39
CA ILE A 17 -26.12 0.88 -3.88
C ILE A 17 -25.77 0.59 -2.43
N LEU A 18 -26.71 0.84 -1.51
CA LEU A 18 -26.64 0.42 -0.12
C LEU A 18 -27.41 -0.88 0.06
N PHE A 19 -26.87 -1.80 0.84
CA PHE A 19 -27.51 -3.08 1.12
C PHE A 19 -27.03 -3.69 2.44
N HIS A 20 -27.83 -4.58 3.00
CA HIS A 20 -27.41 -5.45 4.10
C HIS A 20 -26.94 -6.80 3.56
N ARG A 21 -25.94 -7.38 4.24
CA ARG A 21 -25.58 -8.78 4.01
C ARG A 21 -26.60 -9.69 4.68
N GLN A 22 -26.97 -10.77 4.00
CA GLN A 22 -27.80 -11.82 4.58
C GLN A 22 -27.05 -12.44 5.78
N HIS A 23 -27.76 -12.68 6.89
CA HIS A 23 -27.25 -13.31 8.12
C HIS A 23 -26.21 -12.51 8.93
N ALA A 24 -26.12 -11.19 8.77
CA ALA A 24 -25.24 -10.37 9.61
C ALA A 24 -25.79 -10.21 11.04
N LYS A 25 -24.94 -10.43 12.07
CA LYS A 25 -25.29 -10.23 13.50
C LYS A 25 -25.66 -8.78 13.83
N ARG A 26 -25.12 -7.82 13.09
CA ARG A 26 -25.46 -6.39 13.19
C ARG A 26 -25.91 -5.90 11.79
N PRO A 27 -27.02 -5.17 11.68
CA PRO A 27 -27.50 -4.63 10.41
C PRO A 27 -26.67 -3.40 10.02
N ILE A 28 -25.43 -3.64 9.58
CA ILE A 28 -24.55 -2.59 9.04
C ILE A 28 -24.84 -2.43 7.56
N TYR A 29 -25.01 -1.19 7.10
CA TYR A 29 -25.14 -0.88 5.69
C TYR A 29 -23.80 -1.09 4.97
N HIS A 30 -23.80 -1.94 3.95
CA HIS A 30 -22.72 -2.05 2.99
C HIS A 30 -23.02 -1.19 1.79
N MET A 31 -21.99 -0.54 1.24
CA MET A 31 -22.09 0.25 0.03
C MET A 31 -21.37 -0.46 -1.11
N ARG A 32 -21.95 -0.34 -2.30
CA ARG A 32 -21.29 -0.61 -3.57
C ARG A 32 -21.37 0.65 -4.43
N ILE A 33 -20.21 1.12 -4.86
CA ILE A 33 -20.09 2.35 -5.64
C ILE A 33 -19.49 2.01 -7.00
N HIS A 34 -20.12 2.48 -8.05
CA HIS A 34 -19.66 2.44 -9.44
C HIS A 34 -19.42 3.87 -9.93
N VAL A 35 -18.20 4.17 -10.35
CA VAL A 35 -17.89 5.42 -11.05
C VAL A 35 -17.20 5.11 -12.37
N ARG A 36 -17.64 5.80 -13.43
CA ARG A 36 -17.05 5.67 -14.75
C ARG A 36 -15.62 6.21 -14.75
N GLY A 37 -14.68 5.41 -15.27
CA GLY A 37 -13.26 5.80 -15.35
C GLY A 37 -12.43 5.39 -14.14
N MET A 38 -13.01 4.66 -13.19
CA MET A 38 -12.28 3.99 -12.11
C MET A 38 -11.22 3.04 -12.66
N GLN A 39 -9.98 3.22 -12.21
CA GLN A 39 -8.86 2.35 -12.54
C GLN A 39 -8.21 1.82 -11.26
N ASP A 40 -7.75 0.58 -11.35
CA ASP A 40 -6.89 -0.04 -10.36
C ASP A 40 -5.47 0.50 -10.53
N VAL A 41 -4.62 0.17 -9.57
CA VAL A 41 -3.19 0.49 -9.54
C VAL A 41 -2.47 0.05 -10.81
N TYR A 42 -2.91 -1.06 -11.38
CA TYR A 42 -2.35 -1.64 -12.60
C TYR A 42 -2.95 -1.04 -13.89
N GLY A 43 -3.78 0.01 -13.79
CA GLY A 43 -4.50 0.60 -14.93
C GLY A 43 -5.71 -0.22 -15.40
N ASN A 44 -6.03 -1.30 -14.69
CA ASN A 44 -7.20 -2.15 -15.00
C ASN A 44 -8.49 -1.42 -14.65
N LYS A 45 -9.54 -1.58 -15.46
CA LYS A 45 -10.86 -1.00 -15.15
C LYS A 45 -11.43 -1.64 -13.90
N VAL A 46 -11.76 -0.83 -12.89
CA VAL A 46 -12.46 -1.30 -11.68
C VAL A 46 -13.94 -1.09 -11.87
N THR A 47 -14.71 -2.18 -11.86
CA THR A 47 -16.16 -2.13 -12.07
C THR A 47 -16.90 -1.61 -10.84
N TYR A 48 -16.45 -1.88 -9.62
CA TYR A 48 -17.08 -1.34 -8.43
C TYR A 48 -16.16 -1.41 -7.22
N VAL A 49 -16.37 -0.49 -6.29
CA VAL A 49 -15.80 -0.54 -4.92
C VAL A 49 -16.91 -1.02 -3.98
N GLN A 50 -16.61 -2.02 -3.15
CA GLN A 50 -17.55 -2.52 -2.16
C GLN A 50 -16.92 -2.44 -0.77
N GLU A 51 -17.53 -1.66 0.12
CA GLU A 51 -17.05 -1.40 1.48
C GLU A 51 -18.23 -1.37 2.47
N SER A 52 -17.97 -1.52 3.76
CA SER A 52 -18.98 -1.27 4.81
C SER A 52 -18.98 0.21 5.16
N THR A 53 -20.17 0.78 5.33
CA THR A 53 -20.29 2.14 5.89
C THR A 53 -19.96 2.17 7.38
N GLY A 54 -20.13 1.04 8.08
CA GLY A 54 -19.98 0.97 9.54
C GLY A 54 -21.24 1.41 10.29
N GLU A 55 -22.17 2.05 9.60
CA GLU A 55 -23.38 2.62 10.16
C GLU A 55 -24.57 1.68 10.11
N THR A 56 -25.41 1.77 11.13
CA THR A 56 -26.72 1.09 11.21
C THR A 56 -27.89 2.02 10.85
N ASP A 57 -27.66 3.33 10.89
CA ASP A 57 -28.64 4.33 10.48
C ASP A 57 -28.59 4.54 8.96
N LEU A 58 -29.77 4.63 8.33
CA LEU A 58 -29.87 4.73 6.88
C LEU A 58 -29.40 6.10 6.37
N GLU A 59 -29.75 7.18 7.06
CA GLU A 59 -29.43 8.54 6.60
C GLU A 59 -27.93 8.83 6.76
N GLU A 60 -27.32 8.36 7.85
CA GLU A 60 -25.87 8.46 8.02
C GLU A 60 -25.13 7.60 6.99
N ALA A 61 -25.61 6.38 6.74
CA ALA A 61 -25.05 5.51 5.69
C ALA A 61 -25.18 6.12 4.29
N LYS A 62 -26.29 6.82 3.99
CA LYS A 62 -26.47 7.57 2.73
C LYS A 62 -25.46 8.71 2.62
N ARG A 63 -25.31 9.53 3.66
CA ARG A 63 -24.35 10.64 3.67
C ARG A 63 -22.93 10.12 3.43
N TYR A 64 -22.50 9.11 4.19
CA TYR A 64 -21.18 8.50 4.04
C TYR A 64 -20.95 7.94 2.63
N ALA A 65 -21.94 7.25 2.05
CA ALA A 65 -21.83 6.69 0.72
C ALA A 65 -21.77 7.76 -0.39
N LEU A 66 -22.47 8.89 -0.21
CA LEU A 66 -22.42 10.02 -1.13
C LEU A 66 -21.06 10.74 -1.06
N ASP A 67 -20.55 11.01 0.14
CA ASP A 67 -19.23 11.61 0.32
C ASP A 67 -18.13 10.74 -0.29
N LYS A 68 -18.23 9.41 -0.10
CA LYS A 68 -17.29 8.45 -0.71
C LYS A 68 -17.41 8.43 -2.23
N TYR A 69 -18.63 8.51 -2.77
CA TYR A 69 -18.83 8.59 -4.22
C TYR A 69 -18.17 9.84 -4.81
N ASP A 70 -18.28 10.98 -4.15
CA ASP A 70 -17.67 12.23 -4.62
C ASP A 70 -16.13 12.18 -4.56
N ASP A 71 -15.53 11.62 -3.50
CA ASP A 71 -14.08 11.36 -3.44
C ASP A 71 -13.62 10.47 -4.60
N LEU A 72 -14.32 9.34 -4.82
CA LEU A 72 -14.03 8.40 -5.90
C LEU A 72 -14.18 9.04 -7.29
N ARG A 73 -15.16 9.91 -7.47
CA ARG A 73 -15.37 10.69 -8.71
C ARG A 73 -14.24 11.68 -8.96
N LEU A 74 -13.78 12.37 -7.92
CA LEU A 74 -12.64 13.28 -8.02
C LEU A 74 -11.35 12.53 -8.37
N ARG A 75 -11.09 11.39 -7.73
CA ARG A 75 -9.93 10.53 -8.04
C ARG A 75 -9.96 10.01 -9.48
N ALA A 76 -11.13 9.49 -9.92
CA ALA A 76 -11.30 9.04 -11.30
C ALA A 76 -11.05 10.17 -12.32
N LYS A 77 -11.49 11.40 -12.01
CA LYS A 77 -11.22 12.58 -12.85
C LYS A 77 -9.72 12.92 -12.91
N LYS A 78 -9.00 12.76 -11.80
CA LYS A 78 -7.54 12.94 -11.70
C LYS A 78 -6.72 11.76 -12.24
N LYS A 79 -7.38 10.66 -12.66
CA LYS A 79 -6.73 9.38 -13.01
C LYS A 79 -5.88 8.81 -11.86
N GLU A 80 -6.25 9.10 -10.62
CA GLU A 80 -5.64 8.52 -9.44
C GLU A 80 -6.25 7.13 -9.17
N PRO A 81 -5.45 6.15 -8.72
CA PRO A 81 -5.96 4.82 -8.43
C PRO A 81 -7.02 4.84 -7.32
N VAL A 82 -8.06 4.04 -7.52
CA VAL A 82 -9.24 3.98 -6.66
C VAL A 82 -8.91 3.41 -5.27
N LYS A 83 -7.96 2.48 -5.19
CA LYS A 83 -7.45 1.96 -3.93
C LYS A 83 -6.23 2.75 -3.49
N GLN A 84 -6.24 3.16 -2.23
CA GLN A 84 -5.04 3.67 -1.57
C GLN A 84 -4.04 2.52 -1.47
N LEU A 85 -2.88 2.72 -2.09
CA LEU A 85 -1.79 1.77 -2.02
C LEU A 85 -1.07 1.88 -0.70
N THR A 86 -0.71 0.74 -0.12
CA THR A 86 0.29 0.69 0.94
C THR A 86 1.70 0.74 0.35
N PHE A 87 2.70 1.03 1.17
CA PHE A 87 4.08 0.91 0.75
C PHE A 87 4.44 -0.53 0.38
N GLU A 88 3.87 -1.53 1.05
CA GLU A 88 4.09 -2.94 0.75
C GLU A 88 3.63 -3.29 -0.67
N ASP A 89 2.41 -2.88 -1.04
CA ASP A 89 1.88 -3.09 -2.39
C ASP A 89 2.79 -2.44 -3.44
N LEU A 90 3.24 -1.21 -3.19
CA LEU A 90 4.19 -0.53 -4.06
C LEU A 90 5.51 -1.27 -4.15
N TYR A 91 6.03 -1.74 -3.01
CA TYR A 91 7.30 -2.44 -2.95
C TYR A 91 7.26 -3.70 -3.81
N VAL A 92 6.16 -4.47 -3.78
CA VAL A 92 6.00 -5.66 -4.63
C VAL A 92 6.07 -5.31 -6.11
N ILE A 93 5.32 -4.29 -6.55
CA ILE A 93 5.29 -3.85 -7.95
C ILE A 93 6.68 -3.38 -8.39
N TRP A 94 7.30 -2.51 -7.59
CA TRP A 94 8.63 -1.98 -7.87
C TRP A 94 9.69 -3.09 -7.87
N TRP A 95 9.61 -4.03 -6.94
CA TRP A 95 10.58 -5.10 -6.79
C TRP A 95 10.57 -6.05 -7.98
N ALA A 96 9.39 -6.37 -8.53
CA ALA A 96 9.26 -7.19 -9.72
C ALA A 96 10.04 -6.59 -10.92
N ASP A 97 9.81 -5.31 -11.24
CA ASP A 97 10.54 -4.62 -12.30
C ASP A 97 12.04 -4.48 -11.98
N LYS A 98 12.39 -4.09 -10.75
CA LYS A 98 13.77 -3.87 -10.35
C LYS A 98 14.59 -5.16 -10.41
N ARG A 99 14.02 -6.26 -9.93
CA ARG A 99 14.65 -7.58 -9.93
C ARG A 99 14.94 -8.03 -11.36
N GLN A 100 13.96 -7.92 -12.26
CA GLN A 100 14.12 -8.26 -13.66
C GLN A 100 15.28 -7.48 -14.31
N ARG A 101 15.37 -6.17 -14.06
CA ARG A 101 16.48 -5.34 -14.56
C ARG A 101 17.84 -5.76 -13.98
N LEU A 102 17.90 -6.09 -12.69
CA LEU A 102 19.14 -6.53 -12.04
C LEU A 102 19.61 -7.88 -12.56
N GLU A 103 18.69 -8.82 -12.79
CA GLU A 103 18.97 -10.13 -13.38
C GLU A 103 19.44 -9.98 -14.83
N ALA A 104 18.76 -9.16 -15.65
CA ALA A 104 19.20 -8.87 -17.02
C ALA A 104 20.62 -8.27 -17.08
N LEU A 105 20.95 -7.32 -16.19
CA LEU A 105 22.30 -6.75 -16.09
C LEU A 105 23.36 -7.76 -15.63
N GLN A 106 22.97 -8.73 -14.80
CA GLN A 106 23.86 -9.80 -14.34
C GLN A 106 24.15 -10.77 -15.49
N HIS A 107 23.11 -11.17 -16.23
CA HIS A 107 23.23 -12.01 -17.43
C HIS A 107 24.07 -11.35 -18.52
N ALA A 108 23.86 -10.05 -18.77
CA ALA A 108 24.66 -9.28 -19.74
C ALA A 108 26.16 -9.25 -19.40
N LYS A 109 26.53 -9.49 -18.14
CA LYS A 109 27.92 -9.59 -17.67
C LYS A 109 28.47 -11.02 -17.69
N GLY A 110 27.74 -11.98 -18.28
CA GLY A 110 28.12 -13.39 -18.35
C GLY A 110 28.16 -14.09 -17.00
N ARG A 111 27.49 -13.54 -15.97
CA ARG A 111 27.48 -14.12 -14.63
C ARG A 111 26.24 -14.98 -14.43
N ASN A 112 26.44 -16.22 -14.00
CA ASN A 112 25.36 -17.13 -13.64
C ASN A 112 25.02 -17.01 -12.14
N GLY A 113 23.72 -17.06 -11.82
CA GLY A 113 23.21 -17.03 -10.44
C GLY A 113 22.63 -15.69 -9.96
N ILE A 114 22.12 -15.68 -8.73
CA ILE A 114 21.44 -14.53 -8.14
C ILE A 114 22.45 -13.40 -7.88
N SER A 115 22.14 -12.19 -8.34
CA SER A 115 22.99 -11.03 -8.09
C SER A 115 23.06 -10.73 -6.58
N GLN A 116 24.24 -10.46 -6.05
CA GLN A 116 24.40 -10.01 -4.65
C GLN A 116 23.55 -8.77 -4.33
N ARG A 117 23.30 -7.92 -5.35
CA ARG A 117 22.40 -6.77 -5.21
C ARG A 117 20.95 -7.19 -4.97
N VAL A 118 20.49 -8.27 -5.63
CA VAL A 118 19.13 -8.79 -5.45
C VAL A 118 18.95 -9.25 -4.01
N THR A 119 19.86 -10.10 -3.53
CA THR A 119 19.85 -10.59 -2.15
C THR A 119 19.93 -9.46 -1.11
N TRP A 120 20.70 -8.41 -1.40
CA TRP A 120 20.81 -7.25 -0.50
C TRP A 120 19.49 -6.49 -0.38
N TYR A 121 18.82 -6.20 -1.51
CA TYR A 121 17.54 -5.49 -1.50
C TYR A 121 16.46 -6.28 -0.75
N GLU A 122 16.35 -7.59 -0.99
CA GLU A 122 15.36 -8.44 -0.30
C GLU A 122 15.58 -8.42 1.21
N LYS A 123 16.82 -8.67 1.66
CA LYS A 123 17.16 -8.67 3.08
C LYS A 123 16.91 -7.30 3.74
N HIS A 124 17.24 -6.21 3.05
CA HIS A 124 17.00 -4.86 3.59
C HIS A 124 15.53 -4.48 3.62
N ALA A 125 14.78 -4.82 2.58
CA ALA A 125 13.35 -4.52 2.54
C ALA A 125 12.61 -5.29 3.62
N GLN A 126 12.84 -6.60 3.73
CA GLN A 126 12.21 -7.45 4.74
C GLN A 126 12.55 -7.02 6.17
N ARG A 127 13.80 -6.60 6.42
CA ARG A 127 14.22 -6.23 7.77
C ARG A 127 13.83 -4.81 8.17
N TYR A 128 13.85 -3.86 7.22
CA TYR A 128 13.76 -2.44 7.56
C TYR A 128 12.63 -1.71 6.86
N TRP A 129 12.38 -1.95 5.58
CA TRP A 129 11.40 -1.15 4.84
C TRP A 129 9.97 -1.62 5.09
N LEU A 130 9.72 -2.92 4.96
CA LEU A 130 8.39 -3.48 5.19
C LEU A 130 7.93 -3.33 6.64
N PRO A 131 8.76 -3.57 7.68
CA PRO A 131 8.32 -3.38 9.07
C PRO A 131 8.02 -1.93 9.45
N TYR A 132 8.64 -0.96 8.77
CA TYR A 132 8.44 0.46 9.09
C TYR A 132 7.38 1.13 8.21
N PHE A 133 7.47 0.92 6.90
CA PHE A 133 6.61 1.57 5.91
C PHE A 133 5.46 0.68 5.44
N GLY A 134 5.55 -0.65 5.57
CA GLY A 134 4.72 -1.61 4.84
C GLY A 134 3.22 -1.33 4.91
N SER A 135 2.68 -1.12 6.11
CA SER A 135 1.26 -0.83 6.34
C SER A 135 0.86 0.63 6.09
N MET A 136 1.82 1.53 5.90
CA MET A 136 1.57 2.96 5.67
C MET A 136 1.01 3.16 4.27
N LYS A 137 -0.10 3.91 4.18
CA LYS A 137 -0.63 4.33 2.89
C LYS A 137 0.22 5.41 2.28
N LEU A 138 0.38 5.38 0.96
CA LEU A 138 1.29 6.29 0.27
C LEU A 138 0.86 7.75 0.32
N ASP A 139 -0.45 8.02 0.41
CA ASP A 139 -1.03 9.36 0.54
C ASP A 139 -0.93 9.92 1.97
N GLU A 140 -0.86 9.04 2.97
CA GLU A 140 -0.66 9.39 4.38
C GLU A 140 0.83 9.55 4.74
N MET A 141 1.74 9.25 3.81
CA MET A 141 3.18 9.28 4.04
C MET A 141 3.75 10.71 4.00
N THR A 142 3.84 11.33 5.18
CA THR A 142 4.42 12.67 5.32
C THR A 142 5.94 12.66 5.28
N HIS A 143 6.54 13.82 4.96
CA HIS A 143 8.00 13.99 5.04
C HIS A 143 8.54 13.70 6.45
N ALA A 144 7.83 14.13 7.49
CA ALA A 144 8.21 13.88 8.88
C ALA A 144 8.24 12.38 9.21
N PHE A 145 7.25 11.62 8.73
CA PHE A 145 7.24 10.16 8.88
C PHE A 145 8.44 9.49 8.21
N VAL A 146 8.77 9.92 6.99
CA VAL A 146 9.96 9.43 6.26
C VAL A 146 11.25 9.77 7.00
N GLN A 147 11.36 10.95 7.63
CA GLN A 147 12.52 11.26 8.47
C GLN A 147 12.57 10.42 9.76
N GLY A 148 11.41 10.08 10.33
CA GLY A 148 11.30 9.22 11.50
C GLY A 148 11.89 7.82 11.30
N TYR A 149 11.92 7.33 10.07
CA TYR A 149 12.54 6.05 9.71
C TYR A 149 14.00 5.97 10.16
N TRP A 150 14.74 7.07 10.08
CA TRP A 150 16.15 7.09 10.46
C TRP A 150 16.33 6.88 11.96
N ASN A 151 15.53 7.58 12.76
CA ASN A 151 15.52 7.41 14.22
C ASN A 151 15.12 6.00 14.60
N TRP A 152 14.10 5.46 13.95
CA TRP A 152 13.69 4.08 14.15
C TRP A 152 14.83 3.10 13.81
N ARG A 153 15.48 3.26 12.66
CA ARG A 153 16.57 2.37 12.20
C ARG A 153 17.78 2.41 13.13
N MET A 154 18.11 3.57 13.70
CA MET A 154 19.20 3.69 14.70
C MET A 154 18.91 2.85 15.94
N THR A 155 17.66 2.84 16.39
CA THR A 155 17.25 2.11 17.59
C THR A 155 16.86 0.66 17.33
N TYR A 156 16.82 0.22 16.06
CA TYR A 156 16.31 -1.09 15.67
C TYR A 156 17.02 -2.24 16.40
N TRP A 157 18.35 -2.30 16.34
CA TRP A 157 19.10 -3.39 16.99
C TRP A 157 19.11 -3.28 18.51
N ALA A 158 19.01 -2.06 19.06
CA ALA A 158 18.84 -1.85 20.49
C ALA A 158 17.48 -2.39 21.00
N ARG A 159 16.45 -2.40 20.14
CA ARG A 159 15.10 -2.91 20.42
C ARG A 159 14.86 -4.33 19.92
N ALA A 160 15.75 -4.87 19.08
CA ALA A 160 15.62 -6.20 18.52
C ALA A 160 15.66 -7.25 19.64
N ASP A 161 14.80 -8.26 19.52
CA ASP A 161 14.77 -9.37 20.45
C ASP A 161 16.03 -10.25 20.33
N GLU A 162 16.24 -11.09 21.34
CA GLU A 162 17.42 -11.98 21.42
C GLU A 162 17.45 -13.00 20.27
N THR A 163 16.31 -13.39 19.72
CA THR A 163 16.25 -14.34 18.59
C THR A 163 16.70 -13.70 17.29
N GLU A 164 16.33 -12.46 17.05
CA GLU A 164 16.69 -11.68 15.87
C GLU A 164 18.17 -11.25 15.92
N ARG A 165 18.67 -10.93 17.12
CA ARG A 165 20.10 -10.70 17.35
C ARG A 165 20.94 -11.95 17.08
N LYS A 166 20.48 -13.12 17.54
CA LYS A 166 21.16 -14.42 17.28
C LYS A 166 21.15 -14.81 15.80
N ARG A 167 20.04 -14.59 15.10
CA ARG A 167 19.95 -14.79 13.63
C ARG A 167 20.93 -13.89 12.86
N HIS A 168 21.33 -12.78 13.45
CA HIS A 168 22.21 -11.79 12.84
C HIS A 168 23.41 -11.51 13.73
N ALA A 169 24.24 -12.53 13.98
CA ALA A 169 25.40 -12.46 14.86
C ALA A 169 26.38 -11.28 14.54
N ASN A 170 26.48 -10.87 13.27
CA ASN A 170 27.32 -9.75 12.83
C ASN A 170 26.56 -8.41 12.76
N HIS A 171 25.48 -8.23 13.54
CA HIS A 171 24.73 -6.99 13.55
C HIS A 171 25.53 -5.86 14.19
N ALA A 172 25.48 -4.66 13.59
CA ALA A 172 26.06 -3.47 14.18
C ALA A 172 24.97 -2.67 14.89
N LEU A 173 25.16 -2.40 16.19
CA LEU A 173 24.25 -1.57 17.00
C LEU A 173 24.07 -0.18 16.39
N GLN A 174 25.15 0.39 15.85
CA GLN A 174 25.11 1.60 15.04
C GLN A 174 25.52 1.26 13.61
N PRO A 175 24.68 1.55 12.59
CA PRO A 175 25.09 1.36 11.22
C PRO A 175 26.30 2.25 10.87
N ALA A 176 27.13 1.85 9.91
CA ALA A 176 28.30 2.64 9.49
C ALA A 176 27.89 3.84 8.60
N LYS A 177 28.32 5.08 8.88
CA LYS A 177 27.94 6.35 8.18
C LYS A 177 27.72 6.27 6.65
N LYS A 178 28.52 5.48 5.93
CA LYS A 178 28.36 5.27 4.47
C LYS A 178 27.05 4.55 4.09
N ALA A 179 26.61 3.59 4.90
CA ALA A 179 25.31 2.92 4.73
C ALA A 179 24.12 3.88 4.93
N TRP A 180 24.32 4.97 5.69
CA TRP A 180 23.31 6.00 5.96
C TRP A 180 23.12 6.88 4.73
N THR A 181 24.23 7.35 4.17
CA THR A 181 24.23 8.25 3.02
C THR A 181 23.59 7.58 1.80
N TRP A 182 23.91 6.29 1.58
CA TRP A 182 23.31 5.49 0.52
C TRP A 182 21.83 5.20 0.74
N SER A 183 21.43 4.76 1.94
CA SER A 183 20.02 4.47 2.22
C SER A 183 19.15 5.73 2.14
N ARG A 184 19.68 6.87 2.59
CA ARG A 184 19.01 8.18 2.54
C ARG A 184 18.84 8.66 1.10
N ALA A 185 19.88 8.56 0.29
CA ALA A 185 19.80 8.87 -1.14
C ALA A 185 18.79 7.97 -1.87
N LEU A 186 18.72 6.69 -1.49
CA LEU A 186 17.79 5.74 -2.08
C LEU A 186 16.33 6.07 -1.71
N CYS A 187 16.02 6.15 -0.41
CA CYS A 187 14.66 6.43 0.06
C CYS A 187 14.15 7.79 -0.44
N VAL A 188 14.99 8.84 -0.39
CA VAL A 188 14.61 10.19 -0.86
C VAL A 188 14.44 10.24 -2.38
N ARG A 189 15.35 9.68 -3.19
CA ARG A 189 15.16 9.65 -4.66
C ARG A 189 13.90 8.88 -5.08
N TYR A 190 13.57 7.80 -4.38
CA TYR A 190 12.45 6.95 -4.76
C TYR A 190 11.09 7.43 -4.24
N LEU A 191 11.06 8.15 -3.10
CA LEU A 191 9.84 8.81 -2.62
C LEU A 191 9.61 10.18 -3.27
N ALA A 192 10.67 10.95 -3.55
CA ALA A 192 10.57 12.24 -4.25
C ALA A 192 10.41 12.11 -5.77
N GLY A 193 10.70 10.93 -6.36
CA GLY A 193 10.48 10.67 -7.78
C GLY A 193 9.01 10.61 -8.22
N ARG A 194 8.05 10.90 -7.33
CA ARG A 194 6.62 11.06 -7.63
C ARG A 194 6.14 12.52 -7.63
N THR A 195 7.01 13.49 -7.35
CA THR A 195 6.66 14.92 -7.40
C THR A 195 7.24 15.60 -8.64
N ALA A 196 7.31 14.89 -9.76
CA ALA A 196 7.64 15.44 -11.07
C ALA A 196 6.68 14.87 -12.13
#